data_AF-A0A1I5TAF0-F1
#
_entry.id   AF-A0A1I5TAF0-F1
#
_cell.length_a   1.000
_cell.length_b   1.000
_cell.length_c   1.000
_cell.angle_alpha   90.00
_cell.angle_beta   90.00
_cell.angle_gamma   90.00
#
_symmetry.space_group_name_H-M   'P 1'
#
loop_
_entity.id
_entity.type
_entity.pdbx_description
1 polymer ?
#
loop_
_entity_poly.entity_id
_entity_poly.type
_entity_poly.pdbx_seq_one_letter_code
_entity_poly.pdbx_strand_id
1 'polypeptide(L)' 'MRFLYERLIGAEVRPWLPAAFCAAAALPHLHPELRRKLLQSISEVAATAVGWSNRQPGFFPHWVEKVEGGQALPN' A
#
# COMPACT_ATOMS: atom_id res chain seq x y z
N MET A 1 8.02 -0.89 -2.91
CA MET A 1 6.69 -0.30 -3.22
C MET A 1 5.93 0.24 -1.99
N ARG A 2 6.26 -0.13 -0.74
CA ARG A 2 5.46 0.24 0.45
C ARG A 2 5.51 1.72 0.88
N PHE A 3 6.44 2.54 0.38
CA PHE A 3 6.71 3.89 0.93
C PHE A 3 6.59 5.04 -0.09
N LEU A 4 6.20 4.76 -1.34
CA LEU A 4 6.13 5.79 -2.38
C LEU A 4 4.96 6.76 -2.14
N TYR A 5 3.78 6.23 -1.77
CA TYR A 5 2.59 7.03 -1.46
C TYR A 5 2.77 7.90 -0.21
N GLU A 6 3.48 7.40 0.80
CA GLU A 6 3.77 8.15 2.02
C GLU A 6 4.65 9.38 1.76
N ARG A 7 5.44 9.38 0.68
CA ARG A 7 6.23 10.54 0.27
C ARG A 7 5.40 11.58 -0.48
N LEU A 8 4.37 11.14 -1.23
CA LEU A 8 3.51 12.04 -1.99
C LEU A 8 2.51 12.77 -1.06
N ILE A 9 1.97 12.07 -0.06
CA ILE A 9 0.87 12.57 0.80
C ILE A 9 1.34 12.86 2.24
N GLY A 10 2.51 12.36 2.65
CA GLY A 10 3.07 12.55 3.99
C GLY A 10 2.72 11.43 4.97
N ALA A 11 3.42 11.40 6.13
CA ALA A 11 3.19 10.40 7.18
C ALA A 11 1.83 10.55 7.88
N GLU A 12 1.20 11.73 7.78
CA GLU A 12 -0.10 12.05 8.38
C GLU A 12 -1.27 11.29 7.74
N VAL A 13 -1.08 10.74 6.53
CA VAL A 13 -2.13 9.97 5.85
C VAL A 13 -2.30 8.56 6.43
N ARG A 14 -1.29 8.04 7.13
CA ARG A 14 -1.21 6.65 7.61
C ARG A 14 -2.45 6.15 8.36
N PRO A 15 -3.08 6.93 9.27
CA PRO A 15 -4.32 6.53 9.93
C PRO A 15 -5.52 6.30 9.01
N TRP A 16 -5.53 6.95 7.84
CA TRP A 16 -6.64 6.90 6.89
C TRP A 16 -6.50 5.75 5.89
N LEU A 17 -5.30 5.20 5.73
CA LEU A 17 -5.01 4.13 4.76
C LEU A 17 -5.81 2.84 4.99
N PRO A 18 -5.98 2.32 6.23
CA PRO A 18 -6.81 1.14 6.44
C PRO A 18 -8.27 1.37 6.02
N ALA A 19 -8.84 2.54 6.36
CA ALA A 19 -10.21 2.87 5.99
C ALA A 19 -10.37 2.98 4.47
N ALA A 20 -9.43 3.66 3.79
CA ALA A 20 -9.41 3.77 2.34
C ALA A 20 -9.27 2.40 1.66
N PHE A 21 -8.40 1.54 2.18
CA PHE A 21 -8.23 0.17 1.69
C PHE A 21 -9.51 -0.65 1.86
N CYS A 22 -10.12 -0.65 3.04
CA CYS A 22 -11.36 -1.37 3.31
C CYS A 22 -12.51 -0.87 2.42
N ALA A 23 -12.63 0.45 2.21
CA ALA A 23 -13.62 1.01 1.31
C ALA A 23 -13.41 0.53 -0.13
N ALA A 24 -12.17 0.57 -0.63
CA ALA A 24 -11.83 0.08 -1.96
C ALA A 24 -12.09 -1.44 -2.11
N ALA A 25 -11.74 -2.23 -1.10
CA ALA A 25 -11.95 -3.67 -1.08
C ALA A 25 -13.44 -4.06 -1.00
N ALA A 26 -14.33 -3.17 -0.53
CA ALA A 26 -15.75 -3.44 -0.40
C ALA A 26 -16.58 -3.08 -1.66
N LEU A 27 -15.98 -2.52 -2.70
CA LEU A 27 -16.71 -2.00 -3.85
C LEU A 27 -17.48 -3.10 -4.63
N PRO A 28 -18.73 -2.83 -5.08
CA PRO A 28 -19.59 -3.84 -5.68
C PRO A 28 -19.14 -4.32 -7.05
N HIS A 29 -18.29 -3.56 -7.74
CA HIS A 29 -17.67 -3.96 -9.01
C HIS A 29 -16.64 -5.09 -8.84
N LEU A 30 -16.23 -5.37 -7.61
CA LEU A 30 -15.24 -6.38 -7.31
C LEU A 30 -15.89 -7.74 -7.04
N HIS A 31 -15.35 -8.80 -7.65
CA HIS A 31 -15.85 -10.16 -7.46
C HIS A 31 -15.89 -10.50 -5.96
N PRO A 32 -16.97 -11.11 -5.43
CA PRO A 32 -17.13 -11.36 -3.99
C PRO A 32 -15.94 -12.08 -3.35
N GLU A 33 -15.36 -13.04 -4.06
CA GLU A 33 -14.19 -13.79 -3.60
C GLU A 33 -12.95 -12.91 -3.46
N LEU A 34 -12.77 -11.93 -4.35
CA LEU A 34 -11.66 -11.01 -4.29
C LEU A 34 -11.82 -10.02 -3.13
N ARG A 35 -13.05 -9.54 -2.89
CA ARG A 35 -13.35 -8.69 -1.71
C ARG A 35 -12.95 -9.39 -0.41
N ARG A 36 -13.36 -10.65 -0.25
CA ARG A 36 -13.01 -11.48 0.90
C ARG A 36 -11.50 -11.62 1.07
N LYS A 37 -10.79 -11.97 -0.01
CA LYS A 37 -9.32 -12.11 0.02
C LYS A 37 -8.61 -10.81 0.40
N LEU A 38 -9.08 -9.67 -0.10
CA LEU A 38 -8.50 -8.36 0.23
C LEU A 38 -8.76 -7.97 1.69
N LEU A 39 -9.99 -8.16 2.19
CA LEU A 39 -10.30 -7.86 3.59
C LEU A 39 -9.58 -8.81 4.57
N GLN A 40 -9.24 -10.02 4.14
CA GLN A 40 -8.43 -10.96 4.93
C GLN A 40 -6.93 -10.69 4.85
N SER A 41 -6.45 -9.89 3.88
CA SER A 41 -5.03 -9.62 3.71
C SER A 41 -4.51 -8.48 4.59
N ILE A 42 -5.40 -7.64 5.13
CA ILE A 42 -5.04 -6.63 6.12
C ILE A 42 -4.96 -7.29 7.51
N SER A 43 -3.86 -7.07 8.23
CA SER A 43 -3.73 -7.56 9.59
C SER A 43 -4.58 -6.71 10.55
N GLU A 44 -5.11 -7.34 11.60
CA GLU A 44 -5.86 -6.65 12.65
C GLU A 44 -5.05 -5.49 13.25
N VAL A 45 -3.76 -5.74 13.54
CA VAL A 45 -2.84 -4.75 14.09
C VAL A 45 -2.69 -3.52 13.17
N ALA A 46 -2.73 -3.71 11.85
CA ALA A 46 -2.69 -2.59 10.90
C ALA A 46 -4.03 -1.85 10.82
N ALA A 47 -5.15 -2.55 11.02
CA ALA A 47 -6.49 -1.97 10.99
C ALA A 47 -6.84 -1.20 12.27
N THR A 48 -6.32 -1.62 13.43
CA THR A 48 -6.64 -1.07 14.76
C THR A 48 -5.46 -0.37 15.44
N ALA A 49 -4.38 -0.10 14.69
CA ALA A 49 -3.18 0.54 15.22
C ALA A 49 -3.53 1.80 16.05
N VAL A 50 -3.20 1.77 17.34
CA VAL A 50 -3.46 2.86 18.30
C VAL A 50 -2.69 4.15 17.97
N GLY A 51 -1.64 4.04 17.15
CA GLY A 51 -0.83 5.16 16.71
C GLY A 51 0.01 4.79 15.49
N TRP A 52 0.15 5.75 14.58
CA TRP A 52 1.01 5.63 13.42
C TRP A 52 2.29 6.43 13.65
N SER A 53 3.41 5.92 13.15
CA SER A 53 4.68 6.65 13.27
C SER A 53 4.58 8.00 12.56
N ASN A 54 5.01 9.08 13.24
CA ASN A 54 5.17 10.40 12.63
C ASN A 54 6.54 10.56 11.94
N ARG A 55 7.37 9.51 11.97
CA ARG A 55 8.66 9.52 11.26
C ARG A 55 8.40 9.72 9.77
N GLN A 56 8.96 10.79 9.23
CA GLN A 56 8.90 11.11 7.81
C GLN A 56 9.52 9.98 6.97
N PRO A 57 8.99 9.74 5.75
CA PRO A 57 9.47 8.69 4.87
C PRO A 57 10.91 8.97 4.41
N GLY A 58 11.81 8.03 4.68
CA GLY A 58 13.24 8.16 4.36
C GLY A 58 13.70 7.33 3.16
N PHE A 59 12.80 6.67 2.43
CA PHE A 59 13.18 5.87 1.27
C PHE A 59 13.45 6.78 0.06
N PHE A 60 14.71 6.84 -0.37
CA PHE A 60 15.13 7.45 -1.62
C PHE A 60 15.40 6.32 -2.62
N PRO A 61 14.51 6.08 -3.60
CA PRO A 61 14.81 5.10 -4.63
C PRO A 61 16.12 5.49 -5.30
N HIS A 62 17.00 4.51 -5.49
CA HIS A 62 18.15 4.70 -6.37
C HIS A 62 17.66 4.81 -7.81
N TRP A 63 18.38 5.60 -8.60
CA TRP A 63 18.13 5.65 -10.03
C TRP A 63 18.28 4.25 -10.61
N VAL A 64 17.23 3.75 -11.25
CA VAL A 64 17.26 2.48 -11.98
C VAL A 64 17.39 2.84 -13.45
N GLU A 65 18.49 2.40 -14.07
CA GLU A 65 18.66 2.58 -15.50
C GLU A 65 17.50 1.93 -16.25
N LYS A 66 17.04 2.61 -17.30
CA LYS A 66 15.98 2.09 -18.15
C LYS A 66 16.51 0.84 -18.85
N VAL A 67 15.89 -0.30 -18.60
CA VAL A 67 16.21 -1.54 -19.32
C VAL A 67 15.71 -1.40 -20.75
N GLU A 68 16.61 -1.17 -21.70
CA GLU A 68 16.30 -1.22 -23.13
C GLU A 68 16.35 -2.68 -23.59
N GLY A 69 15.21 -3.35 -23.53
CA GLY A 69 15.06 -4.74 -23.98
C GLY A 69 14.21 -5.56 -23.00
N GLY A 70 13.14 -6.17 -23.50
CA GLY A 70 12.14 -6.90 -22.72
C GLY A 70 12.61 -8.19 -22.04
N GLN A 71 13.68 -8.14 -21.24
CA GLN A 71 13.98 -9.18 -20.27
C GLN A 71 13.31 -8.82 -18.94
N ALA A 72 12.17 -9.46 -18.69
CA ALA A 72 11.62 -9.53 -17.35
C ALA A 72 12.62 -10.24 -16.44
N LEU A 73 12.90 -9.65 -15.28
CA LEU A 73 13.77 -10.20 -14.24
C LEU A 73 13.25 -11.60 -13.84
N PRO A 74 14.09 -12.64 -13.80
CA PRO A 74 13.69 -13.93 -13.22
C PRO A 74 13.45 -13.75 -11.72
N ASN A 75 12.33 -14.31 -11.24
CA ASN A 75 11.88 -14.28 -9.84
C ASN A 75 12.87 -14.94 -8.89
#